data_AF-M9V9M2-F1
#
_entry.id   AF-M9V9M2-F1
#
_cell.length_a   1.000
_cell.length_b   1.000
_cell.length_c   1.000
_cell.angle_alpha   90.00
_cell.angle_beta   90.00
_cell.angle_gamma   90.00
#
_symmetry.space_group_name_H-M   'P 1'
#
loop_
_entity.id
_entity.type
_entity.pdbx_description
1 polymer ?
#
loop_
_entity_poly.entity_id
_entity_poly.type
_entity_poly.pdbx_seq_one_letter_code
_entity_poly.pdbx_strand_id
1 'polypeptide(L)'
;FYLNPDQSGEFMFDFDGDEIFHVDMAKKETVWRLEEFGRFASFEAQGALANIAVDKANLEIMTKRSNNTPITNVPPEVTVLTNSPVELGEPNVLICFIDKFSPPVVKVTWLKNGKPVTTGVSETVFLPREDHLFRKFHYLPFLPSTEDIYDCKVEHWGLDAPLLKHWEFDAPSPLPETTENVVCALGLIVGLVGIIVGI
;
A
#
# COMPACT_ATOMS: atom_id res chain seq x y z
N PHE A 1 10.85 16.03 -6.13
CA PHE A 1 10.45 16.24 -7.53
C PHE A 1 9.58 17.49 -7.65
N TYR A 2 9.39 18.02 -8.86
CA TYR A 2 8.40 19.05 -9.18
C TYR A 2 7.66 18.66 -10.48
N LEU A 3 6.36 18.96 -10.57
CA LEU A 3 5.50 18.54 -11.68
C LEU A 3 4.65 19.70 -12.21
N ASN A 4 4.54 19.77 -13.54
CA ASN A 4 3.62 20.66 -14.26
C ASN A 4 2.61 19.81 -15.07
N PRO A 5 1.36 20.29 -15.25
CA PRO A 5 0.84 21.61 -14.86
C PRO A 5 0.32 21.68 -13.41
N ASP A 6 0.36 20.58 -12.65
CA ASP A 6 -0.21 20.49 -11.29
C ASP A 6 0.45 21.43 -10.27
N GLN A 7 1.66 21.95 -10.57
CA GLN A 7 2.48 22.77 -9.67
C GLN A 7 2.73 22.09 -8.32
N SER A 8 2.72 20.76 -8.31
CA SER A 8 3.00 19.94 -7.15
C SER A 8 4.49 19.65 -7.04
N GLY A 9 5.00 19.63 -5.82
CA GLY A 9 6.39 19.30 -5.54
C GLY A 9 6.51 18.58 -4.20
N GLU A 10 7.52 17.73 -4.11
CA GLU A 10 7.75 16.88 -2.95
C GLU A 10 9.24 16.77 -2.66
N PHE A 11 9.59 16.81 -1.39
CA PHE A 11 10.94 16.60 -0.89
C PHE A 11 10.87 15.62 0.28
N MET A 12 11.65 14.55 0.18
CA MET A 12 11.71 13.49 1.18
C MET A 12 13.11 12.87 1.23
N PHE A 13 13.40 12.17 2.32
CA PHE A 13 14.58 11.33 2.48
C PHE A 13 14.17 9.87 2.60
N ASP A 14 14.83 9.02 1.83
CA ASP A 14 14.69 7.56 1.83
C ASP A 14 15.97 6.93 2.40
N PHE A 15 15.81 5.85 3.16
CA PHE A 15 16.90 4.98 3.60
C PHE A 15 16.47 3.52 3.45
N ASP A 16 17.22 2.76 2.65
CA ASP A 16 16.94 1.36 2.33
C ASP A 16 15.51 1.08 1.83
N GLY A 17 14.87 2.07 1.18
CA GLY A 17 13.53 1.97 0.61
C GLY A 17 12.40 2.44 1.53
N ASP A 18 12.74 2.87 2.75
CA ASP A 18 11.83 3.44 3.75
C ASP A 18 11.98 4.96 3.88
N GLU A 19 10.86 5.65 4.03
CA GLU A 19 10.83 7.09 4.30
C GLU A 19 11.39 7.39 5.70
N ILE A 20 12.37 8.29 5.78
CA ILE A 20 12.79 8.88 7.07
C ILE A 20 11.87 10.05 7.42
N PHE A 21 11.73 11.01 6.50
CA PHE A 21 10.88 12.19 6.64
C PHE A 21 10.53 12.79 5.27
N HIS A 22 9.51 13.64 5.25
CA HIS A 22 9.24 14.56 4.16
C HIS A 22 9.02 15.98 4.68
N VAL A 23 8.95 16.96 3.76
CA VAL A 23 8.57 18.34 4.10
C VAL A 23 7.18 18.63 3.56
N ASP A 24 6.26 18.97 4.46
CA ASP A 24 4.96 19.55 4.09
C ASP A 24 5.20 20.98 3.58
N MET A 25 5.13 21.17 2.27
CA MET A 25 5.45 22.44 1.61
C MET A 25 4.44 23.55 1.97
N ALA A 26 3.20 23.19 2.30
CA ALA A 26 2.17 24.14 2.66
C ALA A 26 2.37 24.66 4.09
N LYS A 27 2.68 23.74 5.02
CA LYS A 27 2.94 24.07 6.42
C LYS A 27 4.37 24.53 6.69
N LYS A 28 5.30 24.22 5.77
CA LYS A 28 6.74 24.45 5.90
C LYS A 28 7.33 23.71 7.10
N GLU A 29 6.91 22.46 7.28
CA GLU A 29 7.25 21.63 8.43
C GLU A 29 7.89 20.32 7.98
N THR A 30 8.87 19.85 8.75
CA THR A 30 9.46 18.52 8.60
C THR A 30 8.56 17.51 9.29
N VAL A 31 8.07 16.53 8.52
CA VAL A 31 7.20 15.46 8.99
C VAL A 31 8.00 14.16 9.02
N TRP A 32 8.30 13.68 10.21
CA TRP A 32 9.02 12.41 10.41
C TRP A 32 8.08 11.23 10.22
N ARG A 33 8.53 10.20 9.48
CA ARG A 33 7.73 8.99 9.24
C ARG A 33 7.38 8.25 10.53
N LEU A 34 8.34 8.24 11.47
CA LEU A 34 8.17 7.83 12.86
C LEU A 34 8.54 9.02 13.76
N GLU A 35 7.68 9.38 14.69
CA GLU A 35 7.87 10.55 15.57
C GLU A 35 9.17 10.47 16.40
N GLU A 36 9.63 9.25 16.72
CA GLU A 36 10.87 9.02 17.46
C GLU A 36 12.11 9.49 16.72
N PHE A 37 12.13 9.49 15.38
CA PHE A 37 13.27 10.01 14.61
C PHE A 37 13.50 11.50 14.87
N GLY A 38 12.43 12.27 15.05
CA GLY A 38 12.50 13.69 15.40
C GLY A 38 13.07 13.98 16.79
N ARG A 39 13.29 12.96 17.63
CA ARG A 39 13.98 13.11 18.92
C ARG A 39 15.50 13.10 18.77
N PHE A 40 16.02 12.49 17.70
CA PHE A 40 17.45 12.28 17.49
C PHE A 40 18.00 13.17 16.36
N ALA A 41 17.14 13.59 15.44
CA ALA A 41 17.52 14.39 14.28
C ALA A 41 16.56 15.57 14.08
N SER A 42 17.06 16.58 13.38
CA SER A 42 16.28 17.74 12.94
C SER A 42 16.62 18.06 11.48
N PHE A 43 15.68 18.66 10.77
CA PHE A 43 15.88 19.14 9.40
C PHE A 43 15.17 20.48 9.22
N GLU A 44 15.85 21.45 8.63
CA GLU A 44 15.29 22.78 8.37
C GLU A 44 14.48 22.77 7.05
N ALA A 45 13.15 22.78 7.17
CA ALA A 45 12.21 22.73 6.04
C ALA A 45 12.44 23.82 4.97
N GLN A 46 13.04 24.95 5.35
CA GLN A 46 13.38 26.03 4.41
C GLN A 46 14.36 25.59 3.32
N GLY A 47 15.28 24.66 3.62
CA GLY A 47 16.18 24.09 2.63
C GLY A 47 15.43 23.33 1.53
N ALA A 48 14.41 22.56 1.90
CA ALA A 48 13.58 21.84 0.94
C ALA A 48 12.79 22.80 0.02
N LEU A 49 12.22 23.87 0.57
CA LEU A 49 11.52 24.89 -0.21
C LEU A 49 12.44 25.56 -1.25
N ALA A 50 13.69 25.85 -0.87
CA ALA A 50 14.69 26.40 -1.79
C ALA A 50 15.02 25.40 -2.91
N ASN A 51 15.20 24.12 -2.59
CA ASN A 51 15.44 23.07 -3.58
C ASN A 51 14.25 22.91 -4.54
N ILE A 52 13.01 22.93 -4.05
CA ILE A 52 11.82 22.84 -4.90
C ILE A 52 11.70 24.03 -5.86
N ALA A 53 12.11 25.24 -5.44
CA ALA A 53 12.16 26.40 -6.34
C ALA A 53 13.18 26.21 -7.47
N VAL A 54 14.33 25.60 -7.17
CA VAL A 54 15.35 25.24 -8.17
C VAL A 54 14.83 24.14 -9.09
N ASP A 55 14.19 23.10 -8.55
CA ASP A 55 13.59 22.01 -9.34
C ASP A 55 12.53 22.54 -10.31
N LYS A 56 11.69 23.48 -9.89
CA LYS A 56 10.74 24.17 -10.76
C LYS A 56 11.45 24.89 -11.90
N ALA A 57 12.45 25.70 -11.61
CA ALA A 57 13.19 26.44 -12.63
C ALA A 57 13.90 25.49 -13.61
N ASN A 58 14.49 24.40 -13.10
CA ASN A 58 15.10 23.36 -13.90
C ASN A 58 14.06 22.66 -14.80
N LEU A 59 12.87 22.35 -14.28
CA LEU A 59 11.80 21.72 -15.06
C LEU A 59 11.39 22.61 -16.23
N GLU A 60 11.23 23.91 -16.03
CA GLU A 60 10.89 24.86 -17.09
C GLU A 60 11.97 24.90 -18.20
N ILE A 61 13.25 24.86 -17.82
CA ILE A 61 14.37 24.79 -18.77
C ILE A 61 14.36 23.45 -19.52
N MET A 62 14.20 22.33 -18.81
CA MET A 62 14.22 20.99 -19.39
C MET A 62 13.04 20.74 -20.32
N THR A 63 11.87 21.30 -20.00
CA THR A 63 10.66 21.23 -20.84
C THR A 63 10.92 21.90 -22.19
N LYS A 64 11.53 23.10 -22.18
CA LYS A 64 11.91 23.78 -23.43
C LYS A 64 12.98 23.01 -24.20
N ARG A 65 14.00 22.50 -23.50
CA ARG A 65 15.11 21.74 -24.09
C ARG A 65 14.64 20.44 -24.75
N SER A 66 13.62 19.79 -24.20
CA SER A 66 13.03 18.57 -24.77
C SER A 66 11.98 18.84 -25.85
N ASN A 67 11.86 20.09 -26.35
CA ASN A 67 10.80 20.52 -27.26
C ASN A 67 9.38 20.23 -26.73
N ASN A 68 9.17 20.39 -25.42
CA ASN A 68 7.91 20.12 -24.71
C ASN A 68 7.48 18.64 -24.80
N THR A 69 8.43 17.70 -24.87
CA THR A 69 8.11 16.26 -24.80
C THR A 69 7.48 15.96 -23.44
N PRO A 70 6.23 15.47 -23.37
CA PRO A 70 5.58 15.14 -22.12
C PRO A 70 6.10 13.82 -21.54
N ILE A 71 5.82 13.58 -20.25
CA ILE A 71 6.06 12.29 -19.63
C ILE A 71 5.12 11.23 -20.23
N THR A 72 5.62 10.00 -20.38
CA THR A 72 4.78 8.85 -20.75
C THR A 72 4.18 8.26 -19.48
N ASN A 73 2.86 8.10 -19.45
CA ASN A 73 2.18 7.49 -18.32
C ASN A 73 2.55 6.00 -18.23
N VAL A 74 2.96 5.57 -17.04
CA VAL A 74 3.19 4.17 -16.68
C VAL A 74 2.16 3.81 -15.60
N PRO A 75 1.22 2.88 -15.88
CA PRO A 75 0.18 2.50 -14.92
C PRO A 75 0.77 1.79 -13.69
N PRO A 76 0.14 1.92 -12.52
CA PRO A 76 0.56 1.23 -11.32
C PRO A 76 0.23 -0.26 -11.33
N GLU A 77 1.12 -1.04 -10.73
CA GLU A 77 0.79 -2.34 -10.14
C GLU A 77 0.25 -2.10 -8.74
N VAL A 78 -0.82 -2.82 -8.35
CA VAL A 78 -1.46 -2.65 -7.03
C VAL A 78 -1.63 -4.00 -6.35
N THR A 79 -1.21 -4.06 -5.09
CA THR A 79 -1.34 -5.23 -4.22
C THR A 79 -1.99 -4.80 -2.91
N VAL A 80 -2.95 -5.60 -2.42
CA VAL A 80 -3.54 -5.43 -1.09
C VAL A 80 -3.07 -6.58 -0.22
N LEU A 81 -2.57 -6.25 0.97
CA LEU A 81 -2.04 -7.18 1.95
C LEU A 81 -2.43 -6.73 3.37
N THR A 82 -2.27 -7.61 4.35
CA THR A 82 -2.49 -7.30 5.76
C THR A 82 -1.16 -7.16 6.47
N ASN A 83 -1.10 -6.29 7.48
CA ASN A 83 0.12 -6.05 8.26
C ASN A 83 0.56 -7.30 9.06
N SER A 84 -0.40 -8.11 9.50
CA SER A 84 -0.18 -9.36 10.22
C SER A 84 -1.18 -10.43 9.74
N PRO A 85 -0.96 -11.72 10.09
CA PRO A 85 -1.99 -12.75 9.96
C PRO A 85 -3.33 -12.28 10.54
N VAL A 86 -4.42 -12.70 9.91
CA VAL A 86 -5.75 -12.16 10.19
C VAL A 86 -6.47 -13.02 11.21
N GLU A 87 -6.90 -12.41 12.31
CA GLU A 87 -7.70 -13.03 13.35
C GLU A 87 -9.02 -12.26 13.50
N LEU A 88 -10.15 -12.97 13.55
CA LEU A 88 -11.46 -12.35 13.66
C LEU A 88 -11.59 -11.60 14.99
N GLY A 89 -12.05 -10.35 14.94
CA GLY A 89 -12.23 -9.52 16.14
C GLY A 89 -10.94 -8.92 16.72
N GLU A 90 -9.77 -9.18 16.13
CA GLU A 90 -8.49 -8.57 16.53
C GLU A 90 -8.09 -7.45 15.55
N PRO A 91 -7.71 -6.24 16.04
CA PRO A 91 -7.33 -5.14 15.16
C PRO A 91 -6.18 -5.47 14.19
N ASN A 92 -6.33 -5.07 12.94
CA ASN A 92 -5.30 -5.24 11.91
C ASN A 92 -5.30 -4.02 10.97
N VAL A 93 -4.38 -4.00 10.00
CA VAL A 93 -4.25 -2.92 9.01
C VAL A 93 -4.19 -3.53 7.61
N LEU A 94 -5.09 -3.09 6.75
CA LEU A 94 -4.98 -3.30 5.30
C LEU A 94 -3.98 -2.32 4.72
N ILE A 95 -3.09 -2.84 3.88
CA ILE A 95 -2.04 -2.08 3.21
C ILE A 95 -2.29 -2.21 1.71
N CYS A 96 -2.54 -1.09 1.06
CA CYS A 96 -2.56 -0.98 -0.39
C CYS A 96 -1.21 -0.46 -0.85
N PHE A 97 -0.43 -1.36 -1.47
CA PHE A 97 0.86 -1.04 -2.06
C PHE A 97 0.67 -0.75 -3.55
N ILE A 98 0.97 0.50 -3.94
CA ILE A 98 0.92 0.99 -5.33
C ILE A 98 2.36 1.15 -5.82
N ASP A 99 2.76 0.43 -6.86
CA ASP A 99 4.15 0.32 -7.32
C ASP A 99 4.28 0.60 -8.84
N LYS A 100 5.51 0.92 -9.26
CA LYS A 100 5.95 1.05 -10.67
C LYS A 100 5.11 1.99 -11.54
N PHE A 101 4.73 3.14 -11.01
CA PHE A 101 3.94 4.12 -11.77
C PHE A 101 4.65 5.44 -11.97
N SER A 102 4.22 6.18 -12.99
CA SER A 102 4.61 7.56 -13.26
C SER A 102 3.57 8.22 -14.18
N PRO A 103 3.25 9.52 -14.04
CA PRO A 103 3.76 10.49 -13.05
C PRO A 103 3.29 10.21 -11.62
N PRO A 104 3.88 10.88 -10.60
CA PRO A 104 3.51 10.72 -9.18
C PRO A 104 2.19 11.45 -8.87
N VAL A 105 1.10 11.04 -9.54
CA VAL A 105 -0.26 11.54 -9.35
C VAL A 105 -1.20 10.36 -9.33
N VAL A 106 -1.69 9.99 -8.15
CA VAL A 106 -2.67 8.91 -7.97
C VAL A 106 -3.77 9.37 -7.04
N LYS A 107 -4.97 8.86 -7.27
CA LYS A 107 -6.07 8.96 -6.31
C LYS A 107 -6.39 7.58 -5.80
N VAL A 108 -6.24 7.41 -4.48
CA VAL A 108 -6.52 6.15 -3.80
C VAL A 108 -7.76 6.32 -2.93
N THR A 109 -8.63 5.33 -2.92
CA THR A 109 -9.84 5.34 -2.09
C THR A 109 -10.08 3.95 -1.54
N TRP A 110 -10.13 3.83 -0.22
CA TRP A 110 -10.59 2.62 0.43
C TRP A 110 -12.10 2.52 0.37
N LEU A 111 -12.60 1.36 -0.03
CA LEU A 111 -14.01 1.01 0.01
C LEU A 111 -14.23 -0.11 1.01
N LYS A 112 -15.24 0.03 1.87
CA LYS A 112 -15.78 -1.05 2.71
C LYS A 112 -17.20 -1.33 2.24
N ASN A 113 -17.47 -2.56 1.80
CA ASN A 113 -18.77 -2.95 1.22
C ASN A 113 -19.24 -1.97 0.12
N GLY A 114 -18.31 -1.59 -0.75
CA GLY A 114 -18.52 -0.64 -1.85
C GLY A 114 -18.65 0.85 -1.46
N LYS A 115 -18.56 1.20 -0.17
CA LYS A 115 -18.68 2.58 0.32
C LYS A 115 -17.32 3.18 0.72
N PRO A 116 -17.01 4.43 0.37
CA PRO A 116 -15.76 5.07 0.76
C PRO A 116 -15.57 5.14 2.28
N VAL A 117 -14.36 4.83 2.75
CA VAL A 117 -13.94 4.97 4.16
C VAL A 117 -12.70 5.87 4.25
N THR A 118 -12.73 6.82 5.16
CA THR A 118 -11.63 7.77 5.42
C THR A 118 -11.15 7.76 6.86
N THR A 119 -11.95 7.24 7.80
CA THR A 119 -11.60 7.19 9.22
C THR A 119 -10.38 6.30 9.45
N GLY A 120 -9.33 6.87 10.06
CA GLY A 120 -8.09 6.15 10.38
C GLY A 120 -7.18 5.89 9.17
N VAL A 121 -7.58 6.27 7.96
CA VAL A 121 -6.77 6.11 6.76
C VAL A 121 -5.51 6.99 6.87
N SER A 122 -4.38 6.42 6.51
CA SER A 122 -3.10 7.14 6.40
C SER A 122 -2.37 6.72 5.13
N GLU A 123 -1.36 7.50 4.74
CA GLU A 123 -0.61 7.26 3.51
C GLU A 123 0.84 7.75 3.62
N THR A 124 1.73 7.17 2.82
CA THR A 124 3.08 7.72 2.61
C THR A 124 3.05 8.81 1.55
N VAL A 125 4.14 9.57 1.45
CA VAL A 125 4.45 10.35 0.25
C VAL A 125 4.80 9.46 -0.95
N PHE A 126 5.17 10.03 -2.10
CA PHE A 126 5.62 9.27 -3.26
C PHE A 126 7.07 8.81 -3.10
N LEU A 127 7.27 7.54 -2.82
CA LEU A 127 8.58 6.96 -2.56
C LEU A 127 9.33 6.69 -3.88
N PRO A 128 10.65 6.94 -3.93
CA PRO A 128 11.43 6.71 -5.12
C PRO A 128 11.68 5.22 -5.39
N ARG A 129 12.06 4.91 -6.62
CA ARG A 129 12.60 3.62 -7.05
C ARG A 129 13.89 3.84 -7.84
N GLU A 130 14.69 2.78 -7.96
CA GLU A 130 15.93 2.79 -8.75
C GLU A 130 15.69 3.09 -10.24
N ASP A 131 14.51 2.74 -10.76
CA ASP A 131 14.08 2.95 -12.15
C ASP A 131 13.39 4.31 -12.40
N HIS A 132 13.39 5.20 -11.40
CA HIS A 132 12.72 6.51 -11.42
C HIS A 132 11.19 6.47 -11.53
N LEU A 133 10.57 5.30 -11.38
CA LEU A 133 9.14 5.18 -11.10
C LEU A 133 8.88 5.42 -9.61
N PHE A 134 7.60 5.43 -9.22
CA PHE A 134 7.18 5.72 -7.86
C PHE A 134 6.51 4.53 -7.18
N ARG A 135 6.61 4.53 -5.84
CA ARG A 135 5.88 3.68 -4.91
C ARG A 135 5.05 4.53 -3.98
N LYS A 136 3.94 4.00 -3.48
CA LYS A 136 3.13 4.64 -2.45
C LYS A 136 2.39 3.59 -1.64
N PHE A 137 2.24 3.82 -0.34
CA PHE A 137 1.45 2.98 0.54
C PHE A 137 0.24 3.74 1.07
N HIS A 138 -0.91 3.08 1.10
CA HIS A 138 -2.15 3.53 1.73
C HIS A 138 -2.55 2.51 2.78
N TYR A 139 -2.97 2.98 3.95
CA TYR A 139 -3.24 2.13 5.11
C TYR A 139 -4.69 2.33 5.58
N LEU A 140 -5.36 1.24 5.94
CA LEU A 140 -6.68 1.25 6.57
C LEU A 140 -6.68 0.35 7.81
N PRO A 141 -6.67 0.93 9.02
CA PRO A 141 -6.96 0.19 10.24
C PRO A 141 -8.38 -0.38 10.18
N PHE A 142 -8.54 -1.66 10.49
CA PHE A 142 -9.83 -2.32 10.45
C PHE A 142 -9.94 -3.43 11.51
N LEU A 143 -11.18 -3.85 11.76
CA LEU A 143 -11.51 -5.02 12.57
C LEU A 143 -11.99 -6.12 11.62
N PRO A 144 -11.24 -7.22 11.46
CA PRO A 144 -11.61 -8.30 10.55
C PRO A 144 -12.98 -8.90 10.89
N SER A 145 -13.77 -9.11 9.84
CA SER A 145 -15.11 -9.69 9.88
C SER A 145 -15.30 -10.57 8.65
N THR A 146 -16.10 -11.63 8.78
CA THR A 146 -16.50 -12.50 7.66
C THR A 146 -17.55 -11.86 6.75
N GLU A 147 -18.17 -10.77 7.18
CA GLU A 147 -19.23 -10.08 6.44
C GLU A 147 -18.73 -8.87 5.64
N ASP A 148 -17.57 -8.35 6.01
CA ASP A 148 -17.02 -7.13 5.45
C ASP A 148 -16.01 -7.44 4.35
N ILE A 149 -16.23 -6.82 3.19
CA ILE A 149 -15.29 -6.82 2.08
C ILE A 149 -14.67 -5.44 1.90
N TYR A 150 -13.45 -5.43 1.39
CA TYR A 150 -12.67 -4.22 1.23
C TYR A 150 -12.08 -4.14 -0.18
N ASP A 151 -12.04 -2.94 -0.74
CA ASP A 151 -11.34 -2.68 -2.00
C ASP A 151 -10.42 -1.48 -1.86
N CYS A 152 -9.18 -1.61 -2.34
CA CYS A 152 -8.35 -0.46 -2.67
C CYS A 152 -8.65 -0.04 -4.11
N LYS A 153 -9.31 1.11 -4.27
CA LYS A 153 -9.56 1.73 -5.58
C LYS A 153 -8.42 2.70 -5.91
N VAL A 154 -7.76 2.48 -7.05
CA VAL A 154 -6.66 3.32 -7.54
C VAL A 154 -7.00 3.90 -8.90
N GLU A 155 -6.90 5.22 -9.02
CA GLU A 155 -7.06 5.98 -10.26
C GLU A 155 -5.72 6.63 -10.63
N HIS A 156 -5.27 6.42 -11.87
CA HIS A 156 -4.01 6.95 -12.43
C HIS A 156 -4.17 7.15 -13.94
N TRP A 157 -3.51 8.15 -14.54
CA TRP A 157 -3.66 8.49 -15.96
C TRP A 157 -3.13 7.43 -16.94
N GLY A 158 -2.35 6.46 -16.46
CA GLY A 158 -1.90 5.30 -17.24
C GLY A 158 -2.92 4.16 -17.29
N LEU A 159 -4.00 4.22 -16.50
CA LEU A 159 -5.05 3.20 -16.47
C LEU A 159 -6.23 3.61 -17.34
N ASP A 160 -6.77 2.67 -18.13
CA ASP A 160 -8.00 2.89 -18.93
C ASP A 160 -9.25 3.05 -18.05
N ALA A 161 -9.24 2.45 -16.86
CA ALA A 161 -10.31 2.51 -15.86
C ALA A 161 -9.73 2.38 -14.45
N PRO A 162 -10.44 2.83 -13.39
CA PRO A 162 -10.00 2.65 -12.02
C PRO A 162 -9.71 1.18 -11.71
N LEU A 163 -8.55 0.90 -11.11
CA LEU A 163 -8.18 -0.43 -10.68
C LEU A 163 -8.75 -0.68 -9.28
N LEU A 164 -9.48 -1.79 -9.11
CA LEU A 164 -9.98 -2.26 -7.82
C LEU A 164 -9.18 -3.49 -7.40
N LYS A 165 -8.58 -3.44 -6.22
CA LYS A 165 -7.94 -4.60 -5.60
C LYS A 165 -8.72 -5.00 -4.36
N HIS A 166 -9.33 -6.17 -4.49
CA HIS A 166 -10.23 -6.74 -3.51
C HIS A 166 -9.48 -7.44 -2.38
N TRP A 167 -10.05 -7.38 -1.19
CA TRP A 167 -9.68 -8.17 -0.03
C TRP A 167 -10.92 -8.57 0.76
N GLU A 168 -10.99 -9.83 1.14
CA GLU A 168 -12.00 -10.38 2.03
C GLU A 168 -11.34 -11.42 2.95
N PHE A 169 -12.00 -11.72 4.08
CA PHE A 169 -11.54 -12.79 4.96
C PHE A 169 -11.87 -14.14 4.33
N ASP A 170 -10.84 -14.89 3.94
CA ASP A 170 -11.01 -16.26 3.47
C ASP A 170 -11.10 -17.21 4.68
N ALA A 171 -12.32 -17.69 4.97
CA ALA A 171 -12.52 -18.66 6.01
C ALA A 171 -11.85 -19.99 5.60
N PRO A 172 -11.09 -20.67 6.49
CA PRO A 172 -10.63 -22.01 6.20
C PRO A 172 -11.81 -22.87 5.77
N SER A 173 -11.77 -23.42 4.56
CA SER A 173 -12.83 -24.32 4.09
C SER A 173 -13.02 -25.42 5.14
N PRO A 174 -14.23 -25.69 5.63
CA PRO A 174 -14.45 -26.82 6.53
C PRO A 174 -13.90 -28.06 5.83
N LEU A 175 -13.06 -28.83 6.55
CA LEU A 175 -12.57 -30.10 6.04
C LEU A 175 -13.78 -30.91 5.56
N PRO A 176 -13.76 -31.48 4.35
CA PRO A 176 -14.89 -32.25 3.87
C PRO A 176 -15.15 -33.39 4.87
N GLU A 177 -16.38 -33.54 5.37
CA GLU A 177 -16.79 -34.58 6.35
C GLU A 177 -16.27 -35.99 5.99
N THR A 178 -16.00 -36.22 4.71
CA THR A 178 -15.42 -37.45 4.18
C THR A 178 -14.06 -37.80 4.79
N THR A 179 -13.18 -36.84 5.11
CA THR A 179 -11.86 -37.18 5.70
C THR A 179 -12.00 -37.69 7.13
N GLU A 180 -12.94 -37.13 7.90
CA GLU A 180 -13.20 -37.57 9.28
C GLU A 180 -13.84 -38.97 9.30
N ASN A 181 -14.80 -39.21 8.40
CA ASN A 181 -15.44 -40.52 8.23
C ASN A 181 -14.47 -41.60 7.74
N VAL A 182 -13.53 -41.27 6.86
CA VAL A 182 -12.49 -42.20 6.38
C VAL A 182 -11.50 -42.54 7.48
N VAL A 183 -11.03 -41.55 8.26
CA VAL A 183 -10.13 -41.80 9.41
C VAL A 183 -10.80 -42.66 10.47
N CYS A 184 -12.07 -42.39 10.77
CA CYS A 184 -12.85 -43.17 11.74
C CYS A 184 -13.11 -44.61 11.25
N ALA A 185 -13.46 -44.78 9.97
CA ALA A 185 -13.65 -46.11 9.37
C ALA A 185 -12.35 -46.93 9.34
N LEU A 186 -11.22 -46.29 8.99
CA LEU A 186 -9.90 -46.94 9.02
C LEU A 186 -9.50 -47.31 10.45
N GLY A 187 -9.75 -46.44 11.44
CA GLY A 187 -9.52 -46.71 12.85
C GLY A 187 -10.34 -47.90 13.37
N LEU A 188 -11.61 -48.00 12.97
CA LEU A 188 -12.47 -49.14 13.31
C LEU A 188 -11.97 -50.46 12.71
N ILE A 189 -11.53 -50.44 11.45
CA ILE A 189 -10.98 -51.65 10.79
C ILE A 189 -9.72 -52.12 11.50
N VAL A 190 -8.79 -51.21 11.81
CA VAL A 190 -7.55 -51.53 12.52
C VAL A 190 -7.85 -52.05 13.93
N GLY A 191 -8.79 -51.43 14.65
CA GLY A 191 -9.23 -51.89 15.97
C GLY A 191 -9.83 -53.31 15.94
N LEU A 192 -10.69 -53.60 14.95
CA LEU A 192 -11.28 -54.93 14.78
C LEU A 192 -10.23 -55.99 14.43
N VAL A 193 -9.26 -55.65 13.58
CA VAL A 193 -8.15 -56.56 13.24
C VAL A 193 -7.26 -56.81 14.46
N GLY A 194 -6.97 -55.79 15.28
CA GLY A 194 -6.22 -55.96 16.53
C GLY A 194 -6.86 -56.95 17.50
N ILE A 195 -8.19 -56.89 17.65
CA ILE A 195 -8.96 -57.82 18.49
C ILE A 195 -8.89 -59.27 17.96
N ILE A 196 -8.94 -59.46 16.64
CA ILE A 196 -8.89 -60.79 16.02
C ILE A 196 -7.49 -61.42 16.13
N VAL A 197 -6.44 -60.60 16.02
CA VAL A 197 -5.04 -61.07 16.02
C VAL A 197 -4.46 -61.17 17.45
N GLY A 198 -5.14 -60.64 18.46
CA GLY A 198 -4.79 -60.83 19.87
C GLY A 198 -3.55 -60.03 20.31
N ILE A 199 -3.48 -58.75 19.90
CA ILE A 199 -2.56 -57.76 20.48
C ILE A 199 -3.32 -56.90 21.49
#